data_AF-A0A1W9W9Y7-F1
#
_entry.id   AF-A0A1W9W9Y7-F1
#
_cell.length_a   1.000
_cell.length_b   1.000
_cell.length_c   1.000
_cell.angle_alpha   90.00
_cell.angle_beta   90.00
_cell.angle_gamma   90.00
#
_symmetry.space_group_name_H-M   'P 1'
#
loop_
_entity.id
_entity.type
_entity.pdbx_description
1 polymer ?
#
loop_
_entity_poly.entity_id
_entity_poly.type
_entity_poly.pdbx_seq_one_letter_code
_entity_poly.pdbx_strand_id
1 'polypeptide(L)' 'MVEIVESGVYPDHLWVKMSMPEDEDRMIEMGEVAANISTNILVDYGYHITISSGTRLVTNYKDCL' A
#
# COMPACT_ATOMS: atom_id res chain seq x y z
N MET A 1 -10.19 5.34 -3.15
CA MET A 1 -9.45 5.48 -4.42
C MET A 1 -8.29 4.48 -4.42
N VAL A 2 -7.98 3.85 -5.54
CA VAL A 2 -6.86 2.89 -5.68
C VAL A 2 -6.01 3.32 -6.87
N GLU A 3 -4.69 3.37 -6.69
CA GLU A 3 -3.73 3.80 -7.70
C GLU A 3 -2.53 2.85 -7.72
N ILE A 4 -2.04 2.51 -8.91
CA ILE A 4 -0.82 1.72 -9.07
C ILE A 4 0.27 2.68 -9.53
N VAL A 5 1.39 2.69 -8.82
CA VAL A 5 2.55 3.54 -9.14
C VAL A 5 3.83 2.70 -9.12
N GLU A 6 4.80 3.06 -9.95
CA GLU A 6 6.14 2.53 -9.84
C GLU A 6 6.80 3.02 -8.55
N SER A 7 7.60 2.17 -7.90
CA SER A 7 8.33 2.59 -6.72
C SER A 7 9.47 3.54 -7.11
N GLY A 8 9.45 4.75 -6.57
CA GLY A 8 10.57 5.70 -6.71
C GLY A 8 11.84 5.30 -5.95
N VAL A 9 11.79 4.21 -5.17
CA VAL A 9 12.93 3.71 -4.36
C VAL A 9 13.46 2.38 -4.91
N TYR A 10 12.57 1.50 -5.36
CA TYR A 10 12.93 0.16 -5.86
C TYR A 10 12.38 -0.03 -7.28
N PRO A 11 13.18 0.17 -8.34
CA PRO A 11 12.71 0.18 -9.73
C PRO A 11 11.93 -1.06 -10.15
N ASP A 12 12.23 -2.22 -9.56
CA ASP A 12 11.58 -3.49 -9.88
C ASP A 12 10.29 -3.74 -9.06
N HIS A 13 9.86 -2.78 -8.24
CA HIS A 13 8.70 -2.92 -7.36
C HIS A 13 7.54 -2.04 -7.83
N LEU A 14 6.34 -2.62 -7.84
CA LEU A 14 5.08 -1.91 -8.01
C LEU A 14 4.48 -1.58 -6.65
N TRP A 15 3.98 -0.36 -6.48
CA TRP A 15 3.29 0.08 -5.28
C TRP A 15 1.81 0.30 -5.60
N VAL A 16 0.94 -0.36 -4.86
CA VAL A 16 -0.50 -0.12 -4.93
C VAL A 16 -0.90 0.76 -3.76
N LYS A 17 -1.27 2.00 -4.05
CA LYS A 17 -1.73 2.98 -3.07
C LYS A 17 -3.23 2.89 -2.94
N MET A 18 -3.71 2.79 -1.71
CA MET A 18 -5.14 2.81 -1.39
C MET A 18 -5.41 3.73 -0.21
N SER A 19 -6.57 4.37 -0.22
CA SER A 19 -7.05 5.15 0.92
C SER A 19 -7.41 4.20 2.07
N MET A 20 -6.78 4.40 3.23
CA MET A 20 -7.10 3.64 4.44
C MET A 20 -8.52 4.02 4.91
N PRO A 21 -9.38 3.03 5.24
CA PRO A 21 -10.69 3.33 5.81
C PRO A 21 -10.55 3.96 7.20
N GLU A 22 -11.46 4.88 7.55
CA GLU A 22 -11.51 5.52 8.88
C GLU A 22 -12.19 4.63 9.94
N ASP A 23 -12.92 3.61 9.50
CA ASP A 23 -13.65 2.66 10.33
C ASP A 23 -12.72 1.54 10.82
N GLU A 24 -12.67 1.33 12.14
CA GLU A 24 -11.78 0.38 12.80
C GLU A 24 -12.06 -1.08 12.41
N ASP A 25 -13.32 -1.48 12.34
CA ASP A 25 -13.69 -2.83 11.93
C ASP A 25 -13.26 -3.10 10.48
N ARG A 26 -13.42 -2.09 9.61
CA ARG A 26 -12.94 -2.19 8.22
C ARG A 26 -11.41 -2.21 8.11
N MET A 27 -10.69 -1.58 9.03
CA MET A 27 -9.23 -1.68 9.08
C MET A 27 -8.79 -3.11 9.43
N ILE A 28 -9.45 -3.74 10.40
CA ILE A 28 -9.17 -5.13 10.80
C ILE A 28 -9.46 -6.09 9.63
N GLU A 29 -10.64 -6.00 9.02
CA GLU A 29 -11.04 -6.83 7.87
C GLU A 29 -10.05 -6.68 6.72
N MET A 30 -9.63 -5.44 6.42
CA MET A 30 -8.65 -5.17 5.38
C MET A 30 -7.29 -5.81 5.70
N GLY A 31 -6.87 -5.82 6.96
CA GLY A 31 -5.65 -6.50 7.41
C GLY A 31 -5.70 -8.02 7.21
N GLU A 32 -6.84 -8.65 7.48
CA GLU A 32 -7.03 -10.08 7.27
C GLU A 32 -6.99 -10.46 5.78
N VAL A 33 -7.71 -9.70 4.94
CA VAL A 33 -7.70 -9.89 3.48
C VAL A 33 -6.29 -9.70 2.92
N ALA A 34 -5.60 -8.66 3.37
CA ALA A 34 -4.22 -8.37 3.05
C ALA A 34 -3.27 -9.53 3.38
N ALA A 35 -3.35 -10.09 4.60
CA ALA A 35 -2.53 -11.19 5.05
C ALA A 35 -2.79 -12.48 4.24
N ASN A 36 -4.05 -12.73 3.88
CA ASN A 36 -4.42 -13.89 3.08
C ASN A 36 -3.86 -13.77 1.65
N ILE A 37 -4.08 -12.63 0.99
CA ILE A 37 -3.58 -12.38 -0.37
C ILE A 37 -2.05 -12.44 -0.42
N SER A 38 -1.36 -11.83 0.55
CA SER A 38 0.11 -11.85 0.60
C SER A 38 0.65 -13.27 0.78
N THR A 39 0.01 -14.08 1.62
CA THR A 39 0.38 -15.48 1.81
C THR A 39 0.21 -16.29 0.52
N ASN A 40 -0.93 -16.15 -0.16
CA ASN A 40 -1.17 -16.86 -1.42
C ASN A 40 -0.15 -16.45 -2.48
N ILE A 41 0.15 -15.15 -2.60
CA ILE A 41 1.12 -14.67 -3.58
C ILE A 41 2.53 -15.19 -3.28
N LEU A 42 2.90 -15.26 -2.01
CA LEU A 42 4.18 -15.81 -1.59
C LEU A 42 4.29 -17.31 -1.89
N VAL A 43 3.25 -18.09 -1.56
CA VAL A 43 3.26 -19.55 -1.71
C VAL A 43 3.13 -19.98 -3.17
N ASP A 44 2.24 -19.34 -3.93
CA ASP A 44 1.91 -19.77 -5.28
C ASP A 44 2.86 -19.20 -6.34
N TYR A 45 3.41 -17.99 -6.09
CA TYR A 45 4.21 -17.27 -7.10
C TYR A 45 5.63 -16.89 -6.61
N GLY A 46 5.95 -17.08 -5.32
CA GLY A 46 7.28 -16.78 -4.78
C GLY A 46 7.60 -15.30 -4.61
N TYR A 47 6.61 -14.42 -4.74
CA TYR A 47 6.79 -12.98 -4.56
C TYR A 47 6.47 -12.53 -3.14
N HIS A 48 7.29 -11.63 -2.60
CA HIS A 48 7.05 -11.00 -1.30
C HIS A 48 6.27 -9.70 -1.47
N ILE A 49 5.20 -9.54 -0.68
CA ILE A 49 4.40 -8.31 -0.62
C ILE A 49 4.54 -7.69 0.75
N THR A 50 4.71 -6.36 0.78
CA THR A 50 4.73 -5.59 2.02
C THR A 50 3.58 -4.60 2.01
N ILE A 51 2.87 -4.53 3.14
CA ILE A 51 1.80 -3.57 3.36
C ILE A 51 2.27 -2.63 4.45
N SER A 52 2.20 -1.34 4.18
CA SER A 52 2.62 -0.30 5.12
C SER A 52 1.65 0.85 5.05
N SER A 53 1.25 1.35 6.21
CA SER A 53 0.51 2.60 6.29
C SER A 53 1.49 3.76 6.06
N GLY A 54 1.04 4.76 5.33
CA GLY A 54 1.80 5.97 5.07
C GLY A 54 0.88 7.17 5.06
N THR A 55 1.29 8.24 5.73
CA THR A 55 0.61 9.53 5.61
C THR A 55 0.95 10.12 4.26
N ARG A 56 -0.06 10.41 3.45
CA ARG A 56 0.16 11.09 2.17
C ARG A 56 0.62 12.51 2.47
N LEU A 57 1.94 12.76 2.37
CA LEU A 57 2.48 14.11 2.43
C LEU A 57 2.00 14.85 1.17
N VAL A 58 1.09 15.79 1.32
CA VAL A 58 0.75 16.74 0.25
C VAL A 58 1.88 17.76 0.22
N THR A 59 2.90 17.54 -0.60
CA THR A 59 3.90 18.57 -0.84
C THR A 59 3.25 19.68 -1.69
N ASN A 60 2.64 20.67 -1.02
CA ASN A 60 2.31 21.92 -1.69
C ASN A 60 3.64 22.62 -2.00
N TYR A 61 4.01 22.68 -3.28
CA TYR A 61 5.19 23.42 -3.78
C TYR A 61 5.12 24.95 -3.54
N LYS A 62 4.24 25.43 -2.65
CA LYS A 62 4.03 26.85 -2.35
C LYS A 62 4.67 27.30 -1.03
N ASP A 63 5.17 26.39 -0.21
CA ASP A 63 5.79 26.74 1.08
C ASP A 63 7.33 26.81 1.02
N CYS A 64 7.91 26.78 -0.18
CA CYS A 64 9.32 27.10 -0.43
C CYS A 64 9.43 28.39 -1.26
N LEU A 65 9.05 29.52 -0.67
CA LEU A 65 9.53 30.87 -1.01
C LEU A 65 9.49 31.75 0.25
#